data_AF-B4HBZ2-F1
#
_entry.id   AF-B4HBZ2-F1
#
_cell.length_a   1.000
_cell.length_b   1.000
_cell.length_c   1.000
_cell.angle_alpha   90.00
_cell.angle_beta   90.00
_cell.angle_gamma   90.00
#
_symmetry.space_group_name_H-M   'P 1'
#
loop_
_entity.id
_entity.type
_entity.pdbx_description
1 polymer ?
#
loop_
_entity_poly.entity_id
_entity_poly.type
_entity_poly.pdbx_seq_one_letter_code
_entity_poly.pdbx_strand_id
1 'polypeptide(L)' 'MDVVLAWCKGSSFLAVCKMTDIFEGSIIRCMRRLEELLRQMCQASKTIGNTDLENKFSEGIRLLKRDIVFAASLYL' A
#
# COMPACT_ATOMS: atom_id res chain seq x y z
N MET A 1 -8.95 4.71 8.29
CA MET A 1 -8.06 3.51 8.16
C MET A 1 -8.69 2.47 7.22
N ASP A 2 -10.00 2.54 7.04
CA ASP A 2 -10.85 1.54 6.37
C ASP A 2 -10.64 1.47 4.86
N VAL A 3 -10.26 2.59 4.22
CA VAL A 3 -9.90 2.66 2.80
C VAL A 3 -8.73 1.72 2.46
N VAL A 4 -7.64 1.80 3.23
CA VAL A 4 -6.45 0.96 3.02
C VAL A 4 -6.76 -0.49 3.33
N LEU A 5 -7.52 -0.76 4.38
CA LEU A 5 -7.92 -2.11 4.74
C LEU A 5 -8.83 -2.75 3.67
N ALA A 6 -9.82 -2.01 3.17
CA ALA A 6 -10.70 -2.45 2.09
C ALA A 6 -9.90 -2.73 0.81
N TRP A 7 -8.87 -1.92 0.52
CA TRP A 7 -7.95 -2.16 -0.58
C TRP A 7 -7.11 -3.43 -0.36
N CYS A 8 -6.49 -3.63 0.78
CA CYS A 8 -5.72 -4.86 1.04
C CYS A 8 -6.60 -6.12 1.06
N LYS A 9 -7.91 -5.98 1.33
CA LYS A 9 -8.91 -7.06 1.26
C LYS A 9 -9.42 -7.36 -0.17
N GLY A 10 -8.94 -6.65 -1.20
CA GLY A 10 -9.29 -6.93 -2.60
C GLY A 10 -10.46 -6.12 -3.17
N SER A 11 -10.96 -5.08 -2.48
CA SER A 11 -12.04 -4.23 -3.00
C SER A 11 -11.64 -3.51 -4.29
N SER A 12 -12.56 -3.27 -5.23
CA SER A 12 -12.22 -2.49 -6.43
C SER A 12 -11.87 -1.04 -6.09
N PHE A 13 -11.06 -0.38 -6.94
CA PHE A 13 -10.67 1.02 -6.70
C PHE A 13 -11.89 1.94 -6.65
N LEU A 14 -12.89 1.70 -7.52
CA LEU A 14 -14.15 2.42 -7.50
C LEU A 14 -14.89 2.31 -6.16
N ALA A 15 -14.92 1.12 -5.56
CA ALA A 15 -15.54 0.93 -4.25
C ALA A 15 -14.79 1.73 -3.17
N VAL A 16 -13.46 1.71 -3.21
CA VAL A 16 -12.60 2.47 -2.28
C VAL A 16 -12.80 3.98 -2.43
N CYS A 17 -12.89 4.49 -3.66
CA CYS A 17 -13.17 5.91 -3.91
C CYS A 17 -14.54 6.35 -3.38
N LYS A 18 -15.54 5.47 -3.36
CA LYS A 18 -16.87 5.77 -2.80
C LYS A 18 -16.93 5.76 -1.28
N MET A 19 -15.90 5.24 -0.59
CA MET A 19 -15.85 5.20 0.87
C MET A 19 -15.40 6.54 1.49
N THR A 20 -14.91 7.48 0.68
CA THR A 20 -14.33 8.73 1.17
C THR A 20 -14.50 9.85 0.14
N ASP A 21 -14.65 11.09 0.60
CA ASP A 21 -14.74 12.27 -0.29
C ASP A 21 -13.35 12.80 -0.72
N ILE A 22 -12.30 12.01 -0.57
CA ILE A 22 -10.92 12.41 -0.92
C ILE A 22 -10.69 12.12 -2.41
N PHE A 23 -10.05 13.06 -3.10
CA PHE A 23 -9.64 12.88 -4.50
C PHE A 23 -8.82 11.60 -4.73
N GLU A 24 -9.09 10.91 -5.82
CA GLU A 24 -8.49 9.63 -6.20
C GLU A 24 -6.97 9.72 -6.30
N GLY A 25 -6.46 10.80 -6.88
CA GLY A 25 -5.02 11.04 -6.96
C GLY A 25 -4.35 11.19 -5.60
N SER A 26 -5.06 11.75 -4.60
CA SER A 26 -4.55 11.84 -3.23
C SER A 26 -4.55 10.48 -2.54
N ILE A 27 -5.56 9.63 -2.80
CA ILE A 27 -5.59 8.24 -2.33
C ILE A 27 -4.38 7.47 -2.90
N ILE A 28 -4.16 7.54 -4.22
CA ILE A 28 -3.03 6.86 -4.88
C ILE A 28 -1.69 7.32 -4.32
N ARG A 29 -1.49 8.64 -4.16
CA ARG A 29 -0.26 9.18 -3.55
C ARG A 29 -0.05 8.69 -2.11
N CYS A 30 -1.10 8.65 -1.30
CA CYS A 30 -1.02 8.13 0.07
C CYS A 30 -0.67 6.64 0.10
N MET A 31 -1.27 5.83 -0.77
CA MET A 31 -0.97 4.40 -0.88
C MET A 31 0.48 4.14 -1.31
N ARG A 32 1.00 4.90 -2.28
CA ARG A 32 2.40 4.81 -2.70
C ARG A 32 3.37 5.21 -1.58
N ARG A 33 3.07 6.30 -0.87
CA ARG A 33 3.87 6.71 0.30
C ARG A 33 3.82 5.68 1.43
N LEU A 34 2.67 5.04 1.65
CA LEU A 34 2.54 3.96 2.62
C LEU A 34 3.38 2.74 2.22
N GLU A 35 3.45 2.43 0.93
CA GLU A 35 4.29 1.33 0.44
C GLU A 35 5.78 1.58 0.69
N GLU A 36 6.25 2.81 0.42
CA GLU A 36 7.62 3.22 0.73
C GLU A 36 7.94 3.10 2.22
N LEU A 37 7.00 3.51 3.08
CA LEU A 37 7.12 3.34 4.53
C LEU A 37 7.23 1.87 4.93
N LEU A 38 6.39 0.99 4.36
CA LEU A 38 6.46 -0.45 4.65
C LEU A 38 7.81 -1.05 4.24
N ARG A 39 8.39 -0.60 3.11
CA ARG A 39 9.74 -1.03 2.69
C ARG A 39 10.81 -0.62 3.70
N GLN A 40 10.75 0.62 4.19
CA GLN A 40 11.67 1.10 5.22
C GLN A 40 11.53 0.29 6.52
N MET A 41 10.29 -0.02 6.92
CA MET A 41 10.01 -0.85 8.11
C MET A 41 10.48 -2.29 7.95
N CYS A 42 10.40 -2.87 6.74
CA CYS A 42 10.96 -4.17 6.43
C CYS A 42 12.48 -4.18 6.66
N GLN A 43 13.18 -3.17 6.13
CA GLN A 43 14.63 -3.04 6.32
C GLN A 43 15.00 -2.81 7.79
N ALA A 44 14.23 -2.00 8.52
CA ALA A 44 14.44 -1.79 9.94
C ALA A 44 14.25 -3.09 10.75
N SER A 45 13.21 -3.87 10.42
CA SER A 45 12.93 -5.16 11.09
C SER A 45 14.04 -6.17 10.85
N LYS A 46 14.59 -6.19 9.64
CA LYS A 46 15.77 -6.99 9.30
C LYS A 46 16.99 -6.61 10.13
N THR A 47 17.25 -5.31 10.31
CA THR A 47 18.35 -4.82 11.15
C THR A 47 18.17 -5.19 12.62
N ILE A 48 16.93 -5.20 13.11
CA ILE A 48 16.59 -5.63 14.49
C ILE A 48 16.74 -7.17 14.65
N GLY A 49 16.71 -7.94 13.56
CA GLY A 49 16.73 -9.40 13.58
C GLY A 49 15.35 -10.03 13.85
N ASN A 50 14.25 -9.28 13.64
CA ASN A 50 12.90 -9.78 13.83
C ASN A 50 12.28 -10.20 12.49
N THR A 51 12.43 -11.49 12.17
CA THR A 51 11.95 -12.08 10.91
C THR A 51 10.42 -12.13 10.82
N ASP A 52 9.70 -12.25 11.94
CA ASP A 52 8.24 -12.21 11.94
C ASP A 52 7.70 -10.85 11.46
N LEU A 53 8.30 -9.75 11.93
CA LEU A 53 7.94 -8.41 11.49
C LEU A 53 8.32 -8.17 10.03
N GLU A 54 9.50 -8.62 9.61
CA GLU A 54 9.93 -8.56 8.20
C GLU A 54 8.91 -9.24 7.27
N ASN A 55 8.48 -10.45 7.62
CA ASN A 55 7.49 -11.20 6.86
C ASN A 55 6.12 -10.50 6.83
N LYS A 56 5.67 -9.96 7.96
CA LYS A 56 4.41 -9.20 8.04
C LYS A 56 4.43 -7.95 7.16
N PHE A 57 5.54 -7.19 7.16
CA PHE A 57 5.67 -6.02 6.31
C PHE A 57 5.77 -6.40 4.83
N SER A 58 6.52 -7.45 4.49
CA SER A 58 6.59 -7.97 3.13
C SER A 58 5.23 -8.40 2.59
N GLU A 59 4.43 -9.10 3.41
CA GLU A 59 3.08 -9.50 3.04
C GLU A 59 2.14 -8.30 2.90
N GLY A 60 2.25 -7.31 3.78
CA GLY A 60 1.50 -6.05 3.67
C GLY A 60 1.78 -5.31 2.36
N ILE A 61 3.05 -5.24 1.93
CA ILE A 61 3.45 -4.66 0.65
C ILE A 61 2.82 -5.43 -0.51
N ARG A 62 2.82 -6.77 -0.45
CA ARG A 62 2.23 -7.64 -1.49
C ARG A 62 0.73 -7.37 -1.68
N LEU A 63 -0.01 -7.22 -0.58
CA LEU A 63 -1.46 -6.94 -0.62
C LEU A 63 -1.77 -5.51 -1.10
N LEU A 64 -0.88 -4.56 -0.81
CA LEU A 64 -1.04 -3.17 -1.19
C LEU A 64 -0.74 -2.94 -2.69
N LYS A 65 0.27 -3.64 -3.22
CA LYS A 65 0.80 -3.44 -4.58
C LYS A 65 -0.02 -4.16 -5.65
N ARG A 66 -1.10 -3.52 -6.09
CA ARG A 66 -1.95 -4.01 -7.19
C ARG A 66 -2.53 -2.90 -8.06
N ASP A 67 -2.93 -3.29 -9.27
CA ASP A 67 -3.75 -2.51 -10.20
C ASP A 67 -3.32 -1.04 -10.40
N ILE A 68 -4.31 -0.16 -10.56
CA ILE A 68 -4.17 1.26 -10.92
C ILE A 68 -3.29 2.07 -9.95
N VAL A 69 -3.18 1.64 -8.68
CA VAL A 69 -2.37 2.34 -7.67
C VAL A 69 -0.87 2.28 -8.01
N PHE A 70 -0.44 1.24 -8.73
CA PHE A 70 0.95 1.01 -9.13
C PHE A 70 1.12 0.92 -10.66
N ALA A 71 0.23 1.55 -11.42
CA ALA A 71 0.39 1.67 -12.86
C ALA A 71 1.71 2.39 -13.22
N ALA A 72 2.36 1.94 -14.29
CA ALA A 72 3.60 2.54 -14.76
C ALA A 72 3.38 3.98 -15.25
N SER A 73 4.41 4.81 -15.10
CA SER A 73 4.44 6.12 -15.73
C SER A 73 4.38 5.98 -17.25
N LEU A 74 3.73 6.93 -17.92
CA LEU A 74 3.74 7.04 -19.39
C LEU A 74 5.05 7.63 -19.92
N TYR A 75 5.83 8.29 -19.06
CA TYR A 75 7.19 8.73 -19.34
C TYR A 75 8.14 7.62 -18.89
N LEU A 76 8.52 6.75 -19.83
CA LEU A 76 9.59 5.76 -19.66
C LEU A 76 10.95 6.42 -19.88
#